data_AF-A0A3D3HU59-F1
#
_entry.id   AF-A0A3D3HU59-F1
#
_cell.length_a   1.000
_cell.length_b   1.000
_cell.length_c   1.000
_cell.angle_alpha   90.00
_cell.angle_beta   90.00
_cell.angle_gamma   90.00
#
_symmetry.space_group_name_H-M   'P 1'
#
loop_
_entity.id
_entity.type
_entity.pdbx_description
1 polymer ?
#
loop_
_entity_poly.entity_id
_entity_poly.type
_entity_poly.pdbx_seq_one_letter_code
_entity_poly.pdbx_strand_id
1 'polypeptide(L)'
;MIEPENIEDYSGSKDRNDSWVVEAIWGHRIERQPFPALMLEFLGMAEGMHRQGRLLAPTSPAENPTYDANQSLQLRNILFNNPRMEEILRDSQGDDESAWIKWLEIMKATASMGENLSADFSYLRNRFDTFNELVNVVRLLANITIDPGSERAWTTQFIFPVGPAALYEPLSEKGEGFERLRRVFTRTGELAYLMLTRASESLRNRVKAGLIPSLDPDGARNKLILCLLSSD
;
A
#
# COMPACT_ATOMS: atom_id res chain seq x y z
N MET A 1 9.42 4.87 -9.57
CA MET A 1 9.79 3.50 -9.18
C MET A 1 9.36 3.33 -7.72
N ILE A 2 9.09 2.14 -7.19
CA ILE A 2 8.87 2.02 -5.73
C ILE A 2 10.26 2.11 -5.09
N GLU A 3 10.46 3.04 -4.17
CA GLU A 3 11.74 3.24 -3.48
C GLU A 3 12.11 1.99 -2.65
N PRO A 4 13.36 1.50 -2.70
CA PRO A 4 13.82 0.34 -1.92
C PRO A 4 13.64 0.51 -0.41
N GLU A 5 13.73 1.74 0.06
CA GLU A 5 13.62 2.14 1.49
C GLU A 5 12.18 2.07 2.01
N ASN A 6 11.20 1.97 1.11
CA ASN A 6 9.76 1.92 1.40
C ASN A 6 9.21 0.47 1.33
N ILE A 7 10.11 -0.50 1.46
CA ILE A 7 9.84 -1.93 1.41
C ILE A 7 10.24 -2.53 2.77
N GLU A 8 9.35 -3.33 3.36
CA GLU A 8 9.63 -4.04 4.61
C GLU A 8 9.81 -5.54 4.34
N ASP A 9 10.94 -6.10 4.80
CA ASP A 9 11.19 -7.54 4.82
C ASP A 9 10.00 -8.29 5.43
N TYR A 10 9.71 -9.47 4.89
CA TYR A 10 8.69 -10.33 5.47
C TYR A 10 9.04 -10.68 6.93
N SER A 11 8.22 -10.21 7.88
CA SER A 11 8.14 -10.78 9.22
C SER A 11 6.95 -11.74 9.26
N GLY A 12 7.22 -13.00 9.60
CA GLY A 12 6.15 -13.95 9.85
C GLY A 12 5.40 -13.55 11.12
N SER A 13 4.12 -13.95 11.25
CA SER A 13 3.44 -13.91 12.57
C SER A 13 4.24 -14.64 13.66
N LYS A 14 5.16 -15.51 13.25
CA LYS A 14 6.01 -16.35 14.09
C LYS A 14 7.13 -15.60 14.83
N ASP A 15 7.56 -14.44 14.35
CA ASP A 15 8.82 -13.82 14.83
C ASP A 15 8.63 -12.97 16.10
N ARG A 16 7.39 -12.83 16.59
CA ARG A 16 7.09 -12.22 17.90
C ARG A 16 6.34 -13.21 18.78
N ASN A 17 6.97 -13.55 19.89
CA ASN A 17 6.80 -14.75 20.73
C ASN A 17 5.40 -15.16 21.25
N ASP A 18 4.31 -14.46 20.90
CA ASP A 18 2.97 -14.81 21.41
C ASP A 18 2.07 -15.52 20.39
N SER A 19 2.30 -15.34 19.09
CA SER A 19 1.39 -15.90 18.07
C SER A 19 1.65 -17.38 17.75
N TRP A 20 2.87 -17.89 17.93
CA TRP A 20 3.19 -19.29 17.59
C TRP A 20 2.51 -20.30 18.54
N VAL A 21 2.43 -20.01 19.84
CA VAL A 21 1.74 -20.87 20.82
C VAL A 21 0.24 -20.88 20.53
N VAL A 22 -0.33 -19.70 20.28
CA VAL A 22 -1.75 -19.57 19.95
C VAL A 22 -2.08 -20.29 18.65
N GLU A 23 -1.25 -20.15 17.60
CA GLU A 23 -1.43 -20.88 16.34
C GLU A 23 -1.24 -22.39 16.48
N ALA A 24 -0.33 -22.85 17.35
CA ALA A 24 -0.13 -24.28 17.58
C ALA A 24 -1.30 -24.93 18.34
N ILE A 25 -1.94 -24.20 19.27
CA ILE A 25 -3.06 -24.69 20.08
C ILE A 25 -4.38 -24.56 19.31
N TRP A 26 -4.63 -23.41 18.68
CA TRP A 26 -5.91 -23.05 18.09
C TRP A 26 -5.93 -23.08 16.56
N GLY A 27 -4.78 -23.35 15.92
CA GLY A 27 -4.61 -23.25 14.48
C GLY A 27 -4.40 -21.81 14.01
N HIS A 28 -4.13 -21.65 12.70
CA HIS A 28 -4.19 -20.32 12.09
C HIS A 28 -5.59 -19.73 12.26
N ARG A 29 -5.67 -18.42 12.52
CA ARG A 29 -6.92 -17.69 12.64
C ARG A 29 -7.61 -17.56 11.28
N ILE A 30 -8.16 -18.66 10.77
CA ILE A 30 -8.91 -18.73 9.52
C ILE A 30 -10.36 -18.32 9.84
N GLU A 31 -10.56 -17.02 10.02
CA GLU A 31 -11.90 -16.45 10.14
C GLU A 31 -12.39 -16.00 8.76
N ARG A 32 -13.72 -16.10 8.55
CA ARG A 32 -14.33 -15.61 7.32
C ARG A 32 -14.14 -14.10 7.22
N GLN A 33 -13.36 -13.65 6.24
CA GLN A 33 -13.18 -12.24 5.95
C GLN A 33 -14.00 -11.79 4.73
N PRO A 34 -14.38 -10.50 4.64
CA PRO A 34 -14.97 -9.94 3.43
C PRO A 34 -14.06 -10.19 2.21
N PHE A 35 -14.67 -10.42 1.06
CA PHE A 35 -13.94 -10.66 -0.19
C PHE A 35 -12.89 -9.59 -0.52
N PRO A 36 -13.15 -8.27 -0.30
CA PRO A 36 -12.13 -7.24 -0.54
C PRO A 36 -10.87 -7.40 0.33
N ALA A 37 -11.01 -7.75 1.61
CA ALA A 37 -9.87 -7.97 2.51
C ALA A 37 -9.02 -9.16 2.06
N LEU A 38 -9.67 -10.25 1.64
CA LEU A 38 -9.00 -11.41 1.05
C LEU A 38 -8.25 -11.05 -0.22
N MET A 39 -8.88 -10.24 -1.09
CA MET A 39 -8.28 -9.83 -2.34
C MET A 39 -7.05 -8.95 -2.11
N LEU A 40 -7.10 -8.04 -1.13
CA LEU A 40 -5.96 -7.18 -0.80
C LEU A 40 -4.74 -7.98 -0.31
N GLU A 41 -4.94 -8.92 0.61
CA GLU A 41 -3.86 -9.83 1.07
C GLU A 41 -3.28 -10.64 -0.10
N PHE A 42 -4.14 -11.20 -0.94
CA PHE A 42 -3.73 -12.00 -2.10
C PHE A 42 -2.89 -11.16 -3.07
N LEU A 43 -3.32 -9.93 -3.34
CA LEU A 43 -2.68 -9.05 -4.31
C LEU A 43 -1.42 -8.39 -3.77
N GLY A 44 -1.35 -8.07 -2.48
CA GLY A 44 -0.13 -7.61 -1.83
C GLY A 44 0.99 -8.65 -1.95
N MET A 45 0.68 -9.91 -1.65
CA MET A 45 1.61 -11.02 -1.86
C MET A 45 1.94 -11.24 -3.34
N ALA A 46 0.95 -11.16 -4.23
CA ALA A 46 1.18 -11.33 -5.67
C ALA A 46 2.07 -10.23 -6.26
N GLU A 47 1.86 -8.97 -5.87
CA GLU A 47 2.69 -7.83 -6.27
C GLU A 47 4.12 -8.02 -5.79
N GLY A 48 4.34 -8.28 -4.50
CA GLY A 48 5.68 -8.44 -3.94
C GLY A 48 6.43 -9.61 -4.58
N MET A 49 5.75 -10.74 -4.78
CA MET A 49 6.32 -11.88 -5.48
C MET A 49 6.60 -11.60 -6.96
N HIS A 50 5.76 -10.80 -7.64
CA HIS A 50 5.97 -10.40 -9.02
C HIS A 50 7.21 -9.52 -9.16
N ARG A 51 7.36 -8.52 -8.29
CA ARG A 51 8.54 -7.65 -8.23
C ARG A 51 9.83 -8.43 -7.97
N GLN A 52 9.76 -9.51 -7.19
CA GLN A 52 10.87 -10.45 -6.97
C GLN A 52 11.06 -11.49 -8.09
N GLY A 53 10.28 -11.43 -9.18
CA GLY A 53 10.38 -12.38 -10.31
C GLY A 53 9.85 -13.80 -10.01
N ARG A 54 9.10 -13.97 -8.91
CA ARG A 54 8.62 -15.25 -8.37
C ARG A 54 7.10 -15.39 -8.36
N LEU A 55 6.37 -14.54 -9.12
CA LEU A 55 4.92 -14.60 -9.21
C LEU A 55 4.45 -16.03 -9.49
N LEU A 56 3.61 -16.57 -8.61
CA LEU A 56 3.07 -17.93 -8.60
C LEU A 56 4.11 -19.01 -9.00
N ALA A 57 5.35 -18.87 -8.54
CA ALA A 57 6.35 -19.94 -8.62
C ALA A 57 5.85 -21.17 -7.84
N PRO A 58 6.10 -22.41 -8.33
CA PRO A 58 5.64 -23.61 -7.65
C PRO A 58 6.24 -23.70 -6.25
N THR A 59 5.43 -24.10 -5.26
CA THR A 59 5.93 -24.33 -3.90
C THR A 59 5.43 -25.65 -3.32
N SER A 60 6.11 -26.11 -2.27
CA SER A 60 5.75 -27.30 -1.48
C SER A 60 5.01 -26.92 -0.18
N PRO A 61 4.29 -27.85 0.48
CA PRO A 61 3.63 -27.59 1.78
C PRO A 61 4.55 -27.04 2.88
N ALA A 62 5.81 -27.47 2.90
CA ALA A 62 6.82 -27.03 3.87
C ALA A 62 7.45 -25.66 3.54
N GLU A 63 7.23 -25.15 2.32
CA GLU A 63 7.79 -23.87 1.89
C GLU A 63 6.83 -22.72 2.22
N ASN A 64 7.36 -21.71 2.90
CA ASN A 64 6.66 -20.46 3.19
C ASN A 64 7.43 -19.30 2.54
N PRO A 65 7.19 -19.02 1.24
CA PRO A 65 7.91 -17.99 0.53
C PRO A 65 7.64 -16.61 1.16
N THR A 66 8.70 -15.84 1.32
CA THR A 66 8.70 -14.48 1.85
C THR A 66 8.54 -13.47 0.71
N TYR A 67 7.89 -12.34 0.99
CA TYR A 67 7.78 -11.22 0.06
C TYR A 67 7.82 -9.90 0.81
N ASP A 68 8.30 -8.89 0.12
CA ASP A 68 8.42 -7.56 0.70
C ASP A 68 7.27 -6.71 0.17
N ALA A 69 6.40 -6.25 1.07
CA ALA A 69 5.26 -5.43 0.72
C ALA A 69 5.67 -3.98 0.63
N ASN A 70 5.10 -3.29 -0.35
CA ASN A 70 5.23 -1.86 -0.45
C ASN A 70 4.41 -1.19 0.67
N GLN A 71 5.10 -0.46 1.55
CA GLN A 71 4.44 0.28 2.62
C GLN A 71 3.73 1.53 2.08
N SER A 72 4.21 2.09 0.96
CA SER A 72 3.67 3.29 0.30
C SER A 72 3.47 4.47 1.25
N LEU A 73 4.44 4.73 2.13
CA LEU A 73 4.32 5.75 3.19
C LEU A 73 4.12 7.16 2.61
N GLN A 74 4.81 7.52 1.53
CA GLN A 74 4.59 8.81 0.85
C GLN A 74 3.13 8.96 0.40
N LEU A 75 2.60 7.94 -0.28
CA LEU A 75 1.23 7.95 -0.79
C LEU A 75 0.21 8.05 0.34
N ARG A 76 0.41 7.30 1.43
CA ARG A 76 -0.46 7.35 2.61
C ARG A 76 -0.47 8.75 3.23
N ASN A 77 0.69 9.40 3.31
CA ASN A 77 0.78 10.74 3.83
C ASN A 77 0.02 11.73 2.95
N ILE A 78 0.21 11.66 1.63
CA ILE A 78 -0.45 12.55 0.65
C ILE A 78 -1.96 12.33 0.58
N LEU A 79 -2.47 11.12 0.86
CA LEU A 79 -3.90 10.84 0.69
C LEU A 79 -4.69 10.90 1.99
N PHE A 80 -4.07 10.59 3.13
CA PHE A 80 -4.79 10.39 4.40
C PHE A 80 -4.17 11.09 5.61
N ASN A 81 -2.87 11.41 5.60
CA ASN A 81 -2.19 12.13 6.70
C ASN A 81 -1.94 13.61 6.37
N ASN A 82 -2.77 14.20 5.52
CA ASN A 82 -2.67 15.59 5.13
C ASN A 82 -4.03 16.29 5.28
N PRO A 83 -4.56 16.37 6.51
CA PRO A 83 -5.74 17.17 6.74
C PRO A 83 -5.43 18.59 6.26
N ARG A 84 -6.45 19.29 5.74
CA ARG A 84 -6.42 20.72 5.39
C ARG A 84 -6.02 21.12 3.97
N MET A 85 -5.75 20.20 3.03
CA MET A 85 -5.56 20.61 1.62
C MET A 85 -6.73 21.44 1.08
N GLU A 86 -7.96 21.00 1.35
CA GLU A 86 -9.18 21.71 0.97
C GLU A 86 -9.32 23.08 1.63
N GLU A 87 -8.90 23.19 2.90
CA GLU A 87 -8.92 24.45 3.63
C GLU A 87 -7.87 25.42 3.07
N ILE A 88 -6.65 24.94 2.79
CA ILE A 88 -5.58 25.73 2.20
C ILE A 88 -6.00 26.25 0.83
N LEU A 89 -6.60 25.40 0.00
CA LEU A 89 -7.12 25.80 -1.30
C LEU A 89 -8.17 26.91 -1.17
N ARG A 90 -9.13 26.77 -0.25
CA ARG A 90 -10.16 27.78 0.01
C ARG A 90 -9.59 29.09 0.57
N ASP A 91 -8.64 29.00 1.49
CA ASP A 91 -8.05 30.16 2.16
C ASP A 91 -7.10 30.94 1.23
N SER A 92 -6.54 30.30 0.21
CA SER A 92 -5.61 30.92 -0.73
C SER A 92 -6.25 31.98 -1.64
N GLN A 93 -7.59 31.97 -1.79
CA GLN A 93 -8.34 32.93 -2.61
C GLN A 93 -7.78 33.11 -4.05
N GLY A 94 -7.17 32.06 -4.62
CA GLY A 94 -6.59 32.07 -5.96
C GLY A 94 -5.09 32.36 -6.04
N ASP A 95 -4.43 32.59 -4.90
CA ASP A 95 -2.96 32.64 -4.83
C ASP A 95 -2.36 31.23 -4.70
N ASP A 96 -2.06 30.64 -5.86
CA ASP A 96 -1.58 29.26 -5.95
C ASP A 96 -0.23 29.03 -5.25
N GLU A 97 0.72 29.97 -5.36
CA GLU A 97 2.05 29.84 -4.75
C GLU A 97 1.97 29.85 -3.23
N SER A 98 1.15 30.74 -2.66
CA SER A 98 0.91 30.75 -1.21
C SER A 98 0.28 29.44 -0.71
N ALA A 99 -0.60 28.82 -1.52
CA ALA A 99 -1.19 27.53 -1.19
C ALA A 99 -0.12 26.41 -1.16
N TRP A 100 0.76 26.37 -2.16
CA TRP A 100 1.87 25.43 -2.21
C TRP A 100 2.82 25.58 -1.03
N ILE A 101 3.29 26.80 -0.75
CA ILE A 101 4.22 27.06 0.36
C ILE A 101 3.62 26.58 1.68
N LYS A 102 2.38 26.99 1.96
CA LYS A 102 1.66 26.62 3.19
C LYS A 102 1.47 25.10 3.31
N TRP A 103 1.12 24.42 2.21
CA TRP A 103 0.92 22.98 2.23
C TRP A 103 2.22 22.21 2.44
N LEU A 104 3.31 22.60 1.75
CA LEU A 104 4.63 21.98 1.91
C LEU A 104 5.17 22.15 3.33
N GLU A 105 4.97 23.33 3.95
CA GLU A 105 5.31 23.56 5.36
C GLU A 105 4.56 22.62 6.31
N ILE A 106 3.25 22.43 6.09
CA ILE A 106 2.44 21.51 6.89
C ILE A 106 2.90 20.07 6.69
N MET A 107 3.08 19.62 5.46
CA MET A 107 3.54 18.26 5.16
C MET A 107 4.89 17.96 5.80
N LYS A 108 5.84 18.89 5.73
CA LYS A 108 7.14 18.75 6.38
C LYS A 108 7.04 18.60 7.90
N ALA A 109 6.02 19.20 8.52
CA ALA A 109 5.81 19.14 9.96
C ALA A 109 4.98 17.92 10.42
N THR A 110 4.08 17.40 9.58
CA THR A 110 3.11 16.36 9.99
C THR A 110 3.30 15.00 9.33
N ALA A 111 4.03 14.92 8.21
CA ALA A 111 4.24 13.65 7.53
C ALA A 111 5.06 12.70 8.40
N SER A 112 4.58 11.45 8.51
CA SER A 112 5.28 10.38 9.22
C SER A 112 5.84 9.41 8.18
N MET A 113 7.14 9.50 7.93
CA MET A 113 7.86 8.79 6.86
C MET A 113 8.72 7.64 7.38
N GLY A 114 8.82 7.47 8.70
CA GLY A 114 9.73 6.53 9.33
C GLY A 114 11.18 7.03 9.32
N GLU A 115 12.11 6.20 9.79
CA GLU A 115 13.53 6.59 9.91
C GLU A 115 14.25 6.73 8.55
N ASN A 116 13.78 6.01 7.53
CA ASN A 116 14.54 5.80 6.28
C ASN A 116 14.08 6.68 5.10
N LEU A 117 12.94 7.37 5.21
CA LEU A 117 12.39 8.13 4.08
C LEU A 117 12.34 9.62 4.39
N SER A 118 12.69 10.42 3.38
CA SER A 118 12.57 11.88 3.45
C SER A 118 11.12 12.34 3.46
N ALA A 119 10.78 13.27 4.35
CA ALA A 119 9.50 13.99 4.33
C ALA A 119 9.54 15.20 3.36
N ASP A 120 10.14 15.03 2.18
CA ASP A 120 10.18 16.06 1.14
C ASP A 120 9.12 15.78 0.07
N PHE A 121 8.16 16.70 -0.05
CA PHE A 121 7.06 16.65 -1.02
C PHE A 121 7.17 17.76 -2.07
N SER A 122 8.29 18.50 -2.10
CA SER A 122 8.50 19.64 -3.00
C SER A 122 8.46 19.25 -4.47
N TYR A 123 8.80 18.00 -4.81
CA TYR A 123 8.72 17.48 -6.18
C TYR A 123 7.31 17.58 -6.77
N LEU A 124 6.25 17.57 -5.95
CA LEU A 124 4.87 17.68 -6.42
C LEU A 124 4.59 19.05 -7.03
N ARG A 125 5.24 20.11 -6.57
CA ARG A 125 5.11 21.46 -7.15
C ARG A 125 5.49 21.48 -8.63
N ASN A 126 6.48 20.67 -9.02
CA ASN A 126 6.97 20.59 -10.41
C ASN A 126 6.13 19.65 -11.28
N ARG A 127 5.19 18.89 -10.70
CA ARG A 127 4.38 17.88 -11.42
C ARG A 127 2.94 18.31 -11.68
N PHE A 128 2.47 19.30 -10.92
CA PHE A 128 1.13 19.86 -11.05
C PHE A 128 1.26 21.35 -11.38
N ASP A 129 0.49 21.82 -12.36
CA ASP A 129 0.56 23.21 -12.78
C ASP A 129 -0.01 24.11 -11.67
N THR A 130 -1.06 23.63 -10.99
CA THR A 130 -1.73 24.32 -9.89
C THR A 130 -1.91 23.46 -8.65
N PHE A 131 -2.00 24.08 -7.48
CA PHE A 131 -2.34 23.41 -6.22
C PHE A 131 -3.73 22.76 -6.30
N ASN A 132 -4.68 23.42 -6.98
CA ASN A 132 -6.02 22.87 -7.21
C ASN A 132 -5.99 21.54 -7.97
N GLU A 133 -5.09 21.36 -8.95
CA GLU A 133 -4.94 20.08 -9.65
C GLU A 133 -4.47 18.96 -8.72
N LEU A 134 -3.48 19.23 -7.87
CA LEU A 134 -3.04 18.28 -6.84
C LEU A 134 -4.22 17.89 -5.94
N VAL A 135 -4.96 18.87 -5.42
CA VAL A 135 -6.13 18.63 -4.55
C VAL A 135 -7.18 17.76 -5.25
N ASN A 136 -7.46 18.02 -6.52
CA ASN A 136 -8.43 17.23 -7.29
C ASN A 136 -7.97 15.78 -7.49
N VAL A 137 -6.69 15.55 -7.78
CA VAL A 137 -6.14 14.19 -7.90
C VAL A 137 -6.19 13.45 -6.57
N VAL A 138 -5.78 14.10 -5.48
CA VAL A 138 -5.86 13.50 -4.15
C VAL A 138 -7.31 13.18 -3.78
N ARG A 139 -8.25 14.11 -4.01
CA ARG A 139 -9.68 13.88 -3.74
C ARG A 139 -10.22 12.70 -4.56
N LEU A 140 -9.86 12.60 -5.84
CA LEU A 140 -10.26 11.48 -6.69
C LEU A 140 -9.73 10.15 -6.11
N LEU A 141 -8.44 10.08 -5.78
CA LEU A 141 -7.81 8.88 -5.26
C LEU A 141 -8.33 8.48 -3.87
N ALA A 142 -8.57 9.45 -2.99
CA ALA A 142 -9.15 9.21 -1.67
C ALA A 142 -10.59 8.67 -1.78
N ASN A 143 -11.36 9.07 -2.80
CA ASN A 143 -12.74 8.62 -3.01
C ASN A 143 -12.86 7.22 -3.63
N ILE A 144 -11.81 6.69 -4.26
CA ILE A 144 -11.79 5.31 -4.79
C ILE A 144 -11.22 4.29 -3.79
N THR A 145 -10.98 4.71 -2.56
CA THR A 145 -10.54 3.83 -1.48
C THR A 145 -11.61 2.80 -1.11
N ILE A 146 -11.19 1.75 -0.41
CA ILE A 146 -12.14 0.82 0.21
C ILE A 146 -12.76 1.51 1.42
N ASP A 147 -14.07 1.70 1.38
CA ASP A 147 -14.87 2.41 2.39
C ASP A 147 -14.47 3.90 2.52
N PRO A 148 -14.72 4.73 1.49
CA PRO A 148 -14.36 6.14 1.51
C PRO A 148 -15.12 6.85 2.64
N GLY A 149 -14.40 7.66 3.42
CA GLY A 149 -14.95 8.36 4.59
C GLY A 149 -15.01 7.50 5.86
N SER A 150 -14.41 6.31 5.88
CA SER A 150 -14.27 5.52 7.11
C SER A 150 -13.38 6.23 8.15
N GLU A 151 -13.69 6.04 9.43
CA GLU A 151 -12.88 6.54 10.57
C GLU A 151 -11.59 5.74 10.79
N ARG A 152 -11.14 4.98 9.77
CA ARG A 152 -9.90 4.22 9.84
C ARG A 152 -8.70 5.16 9.96
N ALA A 153 -7.71 4.74 10.74
CA ALA A 153 -6.43 5.44 10.80
C ALA A 153 -5.79 5.52 9.42
N TRP A 154 -5.05 6.60 9.16
CA TRP A 154 -4.43 6.91 7.86
C TRP A 154 -3.51 5.79 7.34
N THR A 155 -2.87 5.03 8.25
CA THR A 155 -2.03 3.88 7.93
C THR A 155 -2.81 2.60 7.56
N THR A 156 -4.12 2.58 7.78
CA THR A 156 -4.97 1.40 7.55
C THR A 156 -5.96 1.58 6.39
N GLN A 157 -5.78 2.64 5.61
CA GLN A 157 -6.54 2.89 4.40
C GLN A 157 -6.00 2.04 3.24
N PHE A 158 -6.89 1.70 2.31
CA PHE A 158 -6.61 0.83 1.17
C PHE A 158 -7.01 1.50 -0.13
N ILE A 159 -6.18 1.34 -1.16
CA ILE A 159 -6.43 1.84 -2.51
C ILE A 159 -6.22 0.67 -3.43
N PHE A 160 -7.23 0.34 -4.22
CA PHE A 160 -7.25 -0.78 -5.15
C PHE A 160 -8.38 -0.55 -6.17
N PRO A 161 -8.27 -0.92 -7.47
CA PRO A 161 -7.19 -1.62 -8.19
C PRO A 161 -6.33 -0.72 -9.07
N VAL A 162 -5.36 -0.05 -8.49
CA VAL A 162 -4.58 0.97 -9.20
C VAL A 162 -3.15 0.57 -9.56
N GLY A 163 -2.75 -0.69 -9.36
CA GLY A 163 -1.45 -1.20 -9.82
C GLY A 163 -0.44 -1.43 -8.68
N PRO A 164 0.84 -1.67 -8.98
CA PRO A 164 1.83 -2.06 -7.97
C PRO A 164 2.12 -1.00 -6.90
N ALA A 165 1.86 0.29 -7.17
CA ALA A 165 2.02 1.36 -6.17
C ALA A 165 0.82 1.48 -5.19
N ALA A 166 -0.21 0.64 -5.35
CA ALA A 166 -1.43 0.67 -4.56
C ALA A 166 -1.20 0.32 -3.07
N LEU A 167 -2.21 0.56 -2.24
CA LEU A 167 -2.16 0.26 -0.80
C LEU A 167 -2.83 -1.08 -0.52
N TYR A 168 -2.03 -2.15 -0.48
CA TYR A 168 -2.52 -3.51 -0.26
C TYR A 168 -2.59 -3.91 1.21
N GLU A 169 -1.71 -3.36 2.06
CA GLU A 169 -1.57 -3.80 3.45
C GLU A 169 -1.85 -2.68 4.45
N PRO A 170 -2.47 -2.95 5.61
CA PRO A 170 -2.57 -1.98 6.69
C PRO A 170 -1.23 -1.95 7.46
N LEU A 171 -0.85 -0.76 7.93
CA LEU A 171 0.32 -0.57 8.76
C LEU A 171 -0.07 -0.13 10.17
N SER A 172 0.73 -0.54 11.15
CA SER A 172 0.74 0.00 12.50
C SER A 172 1.96 0.89 12.66
N GLU A 173 1.76 2.07 13.21
CA GLU A 173 2.85 2.92 13.68
C GLU A 173 3.34 2.38 15.03
N LYS A 174 4.66 2.27 15.20
CA LYS A 174 5.32 1.82 16.43
C LYS A 174 6.56 2.66 16.70
N GLY A 175 6.44 3.62 17.60
CA GLY A 175 7.50 4.60 17.83
C GLY A 175 7.73 5.38 16.53
N GLU A 176 8.96 5.38 16.04
CA GLU A 176 9.34 6.01 14.76
C GLU A 176 9.29 5.04 13.56
N GLY A 177 8.88 3.78 13.77
CA GLY A 177 8.81 2.75 12.72
C GLY A 177 7.39 2.37 12.31
N PHE A 178 7.28 1.68 11.18
CA PHE A 178 6.04 1.08 10.68
C PHE A 178 6.18 -0.42 10.56
N GLU A 179 5.11 -1.14 10.90
CA GLU A 179 5.03 -2.59 10.73
C GLU A 179 3.70 -3.01 10.12
N ARG A 180 3.69 -4.14 9.42
CA ARG A 180 2.46 -4.73 8.89
C ARG A 180 1.49 -5.11 10.00
N LEU A 181 0.26 -4.60 9.91
CA LEU A 181 -0.79 -4.90 10.88
C LEU A 181 -1.54 -6.19 10.52
N ARG A 182 -1.02 -7.32 11.00
CA ARG A 182 -1.61 -8.67 10.82
C ARG A 182 -2.94 -8.90 11.57
N ARG A 183 -3.50 -7.91 12.27
CA ARG A 183 -4.78 -8.07 13.02
C ARG A 183 -6.02 -7.84 12.17
N VAL A 184 -5.93 -6.96 11.17
CA VAL A 184 -7.03 -6.65 10.24
C VAL A 184 -7.21 -7.77 9.21
N PHE A 185 -6.21 -8.62 9.10
CA PHE A 185 -5.98 -9.58 8.03
C PHE A 185 -5.77 -10.98 8.62
N THR A 186 -6.57 -11.94 8.16
CA THR A 186 -6.63 -13.31 8.71
C THR A 186 -5.71 -14.28 7.97
N ARG A 187 -4.85 -13.77 7.07
CA ARG A 187 -3.92 -14.54 6.24
C ARG A 187 -4.61 -15.38 5.16
N THR A 188 -5.93 -15.26 4.98
CA THR A 188 -6.65 -16.18 4.08
C THR A 188 -6.43 -15.86 2.60
N GLY A 189 -6.11 -14.62 2.23
CA GLY A 189 -5.68 -14.23 0.89
C GLY A 189 -4.25 -14.66 0.57
N GLU A 190 -3.32 -14.55 1.52
CA GLU A 190 -1.97 -15.14 1.38
C GLU A 190 -2.05 -16.66 1.27
N LEU A 191 -2.92 -17.30 2.07
CA LEU A 191 -3.16 -18.73 1.96
C LEU A 191 -3.74 -19.10 0.59
N ALA A 192 -4.67 -18.31 0.05
CA ALA A 192 -5.19 -18.50 -1.30
C ALA A 192 -4.07 -18.39 -2.35
N TYR A 193 -3.13 -17.45 -2.18
CA TYR A 193 -1.94 -17.34 -3.02
C TYR A 193 -1.08 -18.61 -2.95
N LEU A 194 -0.78 -19.10 -1.74
CA LEU A 194 -0.03 -20.34 -1.52
C LEU A 194 -0.76 -21.60 -2.04
N MET A 195 -2.09 -21.62 -2.03
CA MET A 195 -2.86 -22.69 -2.65
C MET A 195 -2.68 -22.67 -4.16
N LEU A 196 -2.65 -21.48 -4.78
CA LEU A 196 -2.40 -21.34 -6.22
C LEU A 196 -0.97 -21.72 -6.60
N THR A 197 0.05 -21.43 -5.79
CA THR A 197 1.42 -21.89 -6.08
C THR A 197 1.55 -23.41 -6.11
N ARG A 198 0.65 -24.12 -5.41
CA ARG A 198 0.58 -25.59 -5.35
C ARG A 198 -0.38 -26.20 -6.38
N ALA A 199 -1.14 -25.38 -7.09
CA ALA A 199 -2.07 -25.83 -8.11
C ALA A 199 -1.35 -26.37 -9.36
N SER A 200 -2.09 -26.94 -10.32
CA SER A 200 -1.52 -27.39 -11.60
C SER A 200 -0.84 -26.23 -12.33
N GLU A 201 0.21 -26.55 -13.10
CA GLU A 201 0.92 -25.57 -13.90
C GLU A 201 -0.01 -24.80 -14.86
N SER A 202 -0.96 -25.50 -15.48
CA SER A 202 -1.97 -24.90 -16.36
C SER A 202 -2.85 -23.86 -15.65
N LEU A 203 -3.25 -24.12 -14.39
CA LEU A 203 -4.02 -23.17 -13.61
C LEU A 203 -3.15 -21.97 -13.20
N ARG A 204 -1.92 -22.21 -12.73
CA ARG A 204 -0.98 -21.14 -12.39
C ARG A 204 -0.74 -20.21 -13.57
N ASN A 205 -0.41 -20.75 -14.74
CA ASN A 205 -0.09 -19.96 -15.93
C ASN A 205 -1.30 -19.12 -16.39
N ARG A 206 -2.51 -19.68 -16.32
CA ARG A 206 -3.74 -18.93 -16.63
C ARG A 206 -3.98 -17.78 -15.66
N VAL A 207 -3.80 -18.01 -14.34
CA VAL A 207 -3.95 -16.94 -13.34
C VAL A 207 -2.86 -15.88 -13.49
N LYS A 208 -1.60 -16.29 -13.69
CA LYS A 208 -0.47 -15.39 -13.98
C LYS A 208 -0.79 -14.46 -15.15
N ALA A 209 -1.27 -15.02 -16.27
CA ALA A 209 -1.61 -14.24 -17.46
C ALA A 209 -2.69 -13.17 -17.19
N GLY A 210 -3.65 -13.46 -16.30
CA GLY A 210 -4.66 -12.49 -15.89
C GLY A 210 -4.16 -11.42 -14.91
N LEU A 211 -3.18 -11.76 -14.06
CA LEU A 211 -2.65 -10.86 -13.03
C LEU A 211 -1.61 -9.88 -13.56
N ILE A 212 -0.71 -10.33 -14.45
CA ILE A 212 0.42 -9.53 -14.95
C ILE A 212 -0.02 -8.13 -15.44
N PRO A 213 -1.09 -7.96 -16.24
CA PRO A 213 -1.52 -6.63 -16.69
C PRO A 213 -1.91 -5.67 -15.55
N SER A 214 -2.36 -6.20 -14.40
CA SER A 214 -2.71 -5.39 -13.22
C SER A 214 -1.50 -5.07 -12.33
N LEU A 215 -0.39 -5.79 -12.52
CA LEU A 215 0.87 -5.61 -11.79
C LEU A 215 1.93 -4.89 -12.64
N ASP A 216 1.56 -4.43 -13.83
CA ASP A 216 2.41 -3.67 -14.73
C ASP A 216 2.69 -2.26 -14.16
N PRO A 217 3.94 -1.92 -13.84
CA PRO A 217 4.29 -0.59 -13.34
C PRO A 217 4.01 0.52 -14.35
N ASP A 218 4.01 0.22 -15.64
CA ASP A 218 3.74 1.19 -16.72
C ASP A 218 2.25 1.28 -17.07
N GLY A 219 1.40 0.50 -16.38
CA GLY A 219 -0.03 0.50 -16.56
C GLY A 219 -0.66 1.86 -16.28
N ALA A 220 -1.65 2.25 -17.09
CA ALA A 220 -2.30 3.57 -16.98
C ALA A 220 -2.89 3.85 -15.59
N ARG A 221 -3.37 2.81 -14.89
CA ARG A 221 -3.91 2.94 -13.52
C ARG A 221 -2.82 3.26 -12.51
N ASN A 222 -1.61 2.71 -12.70
CA ASN A 222 -0.47 2.93 -11.81
C ASN A 222 0.08 4.34 -11.98
N LYS A 223 0.05 4.88 -13.22
CA LYS A 223 0.48 6.26 -13.51
C LYS A 223 -0.26 7.32 -12.69
N LEU A 224 -1.53 7.08 -12.35
CA LEU A 224 -2.32 7.98 -11.49
C LEU A 224 -1.80 8.04 -10.06
N ILE A 225 -1.20 6.95 -9.55
CA ILE A 225 -0.53 6.97 -8.25
C ILE A 225 0.87 7.54 -8.40
N LEU A 226 1.60 7.11 -9.44
CA LEU A 226 3.01 7.47 -9.61
C LEU A 226 3.21 8.99 -9.75
N CYS A 227 2.24 9.74 -10.24
CA CYS A 227 2.34 11.21 -10.26
C CYS A 227 2.45 11.81 -8.84
N LEU A 228 1.99 11.10 -7.80
CA LEU A 228 2.09 11.49 -6.39
C LEU A 228 3.31 10.92 -5.66
N LEU A 229 4.15 10.09 -6.28
CA LEU A 229 5.30 9.46 -5.60
C LEU A 229 6.62 9.98 -6.15
N SER A 230 7.63 10.22 -5.32
CA SER A 230 8.99 10.56 -5.80
C SER A 230 9.50 9.51 -6.80
N SER A 231 10.41 9.94 -7.68
CA SER A 231 10.98 9.08 -8.73
C SER A 231 12.44 8.76 -8.49
N ASP A 232 12.93 9.05 -7.29
CA ASP A 232 14.33 8.88 -6.92
C ASP A 232 14.72 7.40 -6.81
#